data_AF-A0A1U8A1X4-F1
#
_entry.id   AF-A0A1U8A1X4-F1
#
_cell.length_a   1.000
_cell.length_b   1.000
_cell.length_c   1.000
_cell.angle_alpha   90.00
_cell.angle_beta   90.00
_cell.angle_gamma   90.00
#
_symmetry.space_group_name_H-M   'P 1'
#
loop_
_entity.id
_entity.type
_entity.pdbx_description
1 polymer ?
#
loop_
_entity_poly.entity_id
_entity_poly.type
_entity_poly.pdbx_seq_one_letter_code
_entity_poly.pdbx_strand_id
1 'polypeptide(L)'
;MVVKSEDGRELRSFKFKDEAEGQEVRAVERRILLETLANQLPSDAIRFSSKVAKIEKNENGETSLQLLDGTQILAKVLIGCDGIRSPIAKWMGFTEPRYVGHCAFRGLGFYPNGQPFDPKVNYIYGKGLRAGYVPVSPTKVYWFICFNSSSPGQKIIDPSVLKNEAQKMIKGWPSELLNIIDLTPDDTIIRTPLVDRWLWPVVSPSGSTSGVVLVGDAWHPMTPNLGQGACCALEDAVVLSRKLADALEVGPASLDDALSSYCKERWTRVFPLTIRANLVGALLQWENPVVCTVRNSIIIPKLVKLGPLLEHTNFNCEPLERRGNRFPIN
;
A
#
# COMPACT_ATOMS: atom_id res chain seq x y z
N MET A 1 12.35 -3.45 -15.04
CA MET A 1 12.37 -2.11 -14.45
C MET A 1 13.41 -1.28 -15.18
N VAL A 2 13.12 0.01 -15.41
CA VAL A 2 14.06 0.97 -15.98
C VAL A 2 14.13 2.17 -15.04
N VAL A 3 15.33 2.67 -14.78
CA VAL A 3 15.59 3.84 -13.94
C VAL A 3 16.35 4.86 -14.77
N LYS A 4 15.78 6.07 -14.90
CA LYS A 4 16.38 7.22 -15.60
C LYS A 4 16.63 8.37 -14.61
N SER A 5 17.53 9.29 -14.95
CA SER A 5 17.59 10.61 -14.30
C SER A 5 16.58 11.58 -14.92
N GLU A 6 16.37 12.72 -14.26
CA GLU A 6 15.47 13.80 -14.72
C GLU A 6 15.80 14.35 -16.12
N ASP A 7 17.02 14.19 -16.62
CA ASP A 7 17.46 14.54 -17.97
C ASP A 7 17.25 13.41 -19.01
N GLY A 8 16.69 12.27 -18.59
CA GLY A 8 16.40 11.12 -19.44
C GLY A 8 17.53 10.12 -19.61
N ARG A 9 18.72 10.35 -19.04
CA ARG A 9 19.81 9.36 -19.08
C ARG A 9 19.41 8.10 -18.32
N GLU A 10 19.53 6.95 -18.98
CA GLU A 10 19.33 5.65 -18.33
C GLU A 10 20.44 5.41 -17.30
N LEU A 11 20.04 5.22 -16.05
CA LEU A 11 20.94 4.91 -14.94
C LEU A 11 21.08 3.39 -14.76
N ARG A 12 19.99 2.65 -15.00
CA ARG A 12 19.95 1.18 -14.94
C ARG A 12 18.68 0.63 -15.59
N SER A 13 18.80 -0.55 -16.21
CA SER A 13 17.67 -1.34 -16.70
C SER A 13 17.90 -2.82 -16.42
N PHE A 14 16.86 -3.53 -15.98
CA PHE A 14 16.91 -4.97 -15.70
C PHE A 14 15.53 -5.61 -15.78
N LYS A 15 15.45 -6.94 -15.91
CA LYS A 15 14.20 -7.69 -15.72
C LYS A 15 14.23 -8.35 -14.33
N PHE A 16 13.09 -8.38 -13.65
CA PHE A 16 13.02 -8.92 -12.28
C PHE A 16 13.51 -10.37 -12.23
N LYS A 17 13.06 -11.21 -13.16
CA LYS A 17 13.49 -12.61 -13.29
C LYS A 17 15.01 -12.82 -13.48
N ASP A 18 15.71 -11.83 -14.06
CA ASP A 18 17.15 -11.93 -14.32
C ASP A 18 17.96 -11.58 -13.06
N GLU A 19 17.36 -10.84 -12.11
CA GLU A 19 17.98 -10.37 -10.86
C GLU A 19 17.52 -11.16 -9.63
N ALA A 20 16.36 -11.81 -9.71
CA ALA A 20 15.83 -12.72 -8.71
C ALA A 20 14.95 -13.77 -9.41
N GLU A 21 15.45 -15.01 -9.48
CA GLU A 21 14.77 -16.11 -10.14
C GLU A 21 13.40 -16.39 -9.48
N GLY A 22 12.38 -16.64 -10.30
CA GLY A 22 11.00 -16.88 -9.83
C GLY A 22 10.20 -15.62 -9.47
N GLN A 23 10.80 -14.43 -9.48
CA GLN A 23 10.09 -13.19 -9.16
C GLN A 23 9.48 -12.51 -10.40
N GLU A 24 8.24 -12.05 -10.23
CA GLU A 24 7.54 -11.22 -11.21
C GLU A 24 6.89 -9.99 -10.59
N VAL A 25 6.57 -9.00 -11.43
CA VAL A 25 5.81 -7.82 -11.05
C VAL A 25 4.64 -7.69 -11.99
N ARG A 26 3.43 -7.64 -11.42
CA ARG A 26 2.19 -7.37 -12.16
C ARG A 26 1.58 -6.08 -11.66
N ALA A 27 1.32 -5.17 -12.58
CA ALA A 27 0.60 -3.94 -12.28
C ALA A 27 -0.85 -4.11 -12.75
N VAL A 28 -1.79 -3.77 -11.89
CA VAL A 28 -3.23 -3.88 -12.16
C VAL A 28 -3.93 -2.60 -11.70
N GLU A 29 -5.06 -2.29 -12.32
CA GLU A 29 -5.92 -1.20 -11.86
C GLU A 29 -6.52 -1.56 -10.48
N ARG A 30 -6.32 -0.69 -9.49
CA ARG A 30 -6.82 -0.93 -8.12
C ARG A 30 -8.33 -1.16 -8.09
N ARG A 31 -9.10 -0.39 -8.87
CA ARG A 31 -10.56 -0.54 -8.95
C ARG A 31 -10.94 -1.94 -9.44
N ILE A 32 -10.32 -2.40 -10.53
CA ILE A 32 -10.59 -3.72 -11.11
C ILE A 32 -10.21 -4.84 -10.14
N LEU A 33 -9.07 -4.73 -9.46
CA LEU A 33 -8.67 -5.70 -8.43
C LEU A 33 -9.71 -5.78 -7.30
N LEU A 34 -10.16 -4.63 -6.78
CA LEU A 34 -11.17 -4.58 -5.71
C LEU A 34 -12.51 -5.14 -6.16
N GLU A 35 -12.98 -4.79 -7.36
CA GLU A 35 -14.22 -5.33 -7.94
C GLU A 35 -14.12 -6.86 -8.13
N THR A 36 -12.98 -7.34 -8.61
CA THR A 36 -12.73 -8.77 -8.81
C THR A 36 -12.82 -9.53 -7.49
N LEU A 37 -12.20 -9.01 -6.42
CA LEU A 37 -12.25 -9.61 -5.08
C LEU A 37 -13.65 -9.53 -4.47
N ALA A 38 -14.32 -8.39 -4.58
CA ALA A 38 -15.67 -8.19 -4.04
C ALA A 38 -16.68 -9.12 -4.71
N ASN A 39 -16.56 -9.36 -6.02
CA ASN A 39 -17.42 -10.27 -6.76
C ASN A 39 -17.28 -11.75 -6.36
N GLN A 40 -16.29 -12.11 -5.55
CA GLN A 40 -16.17 -13.46 -4.97
C GLN A 40 -16.92 -13.62 -3.64
N LEU A 41 -17.48 -12.55 -3.10
CA LEU A 41 -18.19 -12.57 -1.83
C LEU A 41 -19.71 -12.77 -2.03
N PRO A 42 -20.42 -13.34 -1.03
CA PRO A 42 -21.88 -13.33 -1.01
C PRO A 42 -22.45 -11.91 -1.18
N SER A 43 -23.62 -11.79 -1.81
CA SER A 43 -24.23 -10.50 -2.15
C SER A 43 -24.52 -9.61 -0.94
N ASP A 44 -24.67 -10.19 0.25
CA ASP A 44 -24.96 -9.53 1.52
C ASP A 44 -23.71 -9.31 2.39
N ALA A 45 -22.53 -9.76 1.96
CA ALA A 45 -21.29 -9.64 2.72
C ALA A 45 -20.77 -8.21 2.85
N ILE A 46 -21.12 -7.32 1.91
CA ILE A 46 -20.68 -5.92 1.91
C ILE A 46 -21.87 -4.99 2.17
N ARG A 47 -21.79 -4.22 3.25
CA ARG A 47 -22.72 -3.13 3.57
C ARG A 47 -22.03 -1.78 3.38
N PHE A 48 -22.42 -1.04 2.35
CA PHE A 48 -21.96 0.34 2.15
C PHE A 48 -22.65 1.31 3.13
N SER A 49 -22.16 2.54 3.19
CA SER A 49 -22.68 3.59 4.09
C SER A 49 -22.69 3.23 5.58
N SER A 50 -21.91 2.22 5.98
CA SER A 50 -21.88 1.64 7.33
C SER A 50 -20.68 2.14 8.13
N LYS A 51 -20.57 3.46 8.32
CA LYS A 51 -19.43 4.06 9.03
C LYS A 51 -19.55 3.85 10.54
N VAL A 52 -18.51 3.27 11.15
CA VAL A 52 -18.41 3.09 12.61
C VAL A 52 -18.29 4.46 13.30
N ALA A 53 -19.13 4.68 14.29
CA ALA A 53 -19.18 5.87 15.13
C ALA A 53 -18.58 5.62 16.52
N LYS A 54 -18.82 4.45 17.10
CA LYS A 54 -18.39 4.08 18.46
C LYS A 54 -18.02 2.60 18.53
N ILE A 55 -17.05 2.28 19.38
CA ILE A 55 -16.56 0.93 19.66
C ILE A 55 -16.53 0.75 21.19
N GLU A 56 -17.16 -0.29 21.70
CA GLU A 56 -17.21 -0.60 23.14
C GLU A 56 -16.96 -2.10 23.38
N LYS A 57 -16.29 -2.43 24.48
CA LYS A 57 -16.23 -3.81 24.98
C LYS A 57 -17.46 -4.04 25.85
N ASN A 58 -18.20 -5.10 25.57
CA ASN A 58 -19.29 -5.55 26.43
C ASN A 58 -18.75 -6.42 27.57
N GLU A 59 -19.56 -6.56 28.64
CA GLU A 59 -19.23 -7.38 29.82
C GLU A 59 -18.98 -8.86 29.48
N ASN A 60 -19.58 -9.35 28.39
CA ASN A 60 -19.41 -10.72 27.90
C ASN A 60 -18.15 -10.94 27.03
N GLY A 61 -17.30 -9.91 26.86
CA GLY A 61 -16.07 -9.98 26.06
C GLY A 61 -16.27 -9.76 24.55
N GLU A 62 -17.50 -9.62 24.07
CA GLU A 62 -17.80 -9.25 22.69
C GLU A 62 -17.57 -7.76 22.43
N THR A 63 -17.26 -7.40 21.17
CA THR A 63 -17.10 -6.01 20.76
C THR A 63 -18.39 -5.49 20.15
N SER A 64 -18.91 -4.39 20.71
CA SER A 64 -20.07 -3.66 20.19
C SER A 64 -19.63 -2.50 19.31
N LEU A 65 -20.21 -2.42 18.12
CA LEU A 65 -20.03 -1.33 17.17
C LEU A 65 -21.34 -0.57 17.03
N GLN A 66 -21.29 0.75 17.20
CA GLN A 66 -22.37 1.64 16.80
C GLN A 66 -22.01 2.31 15.48
N LEU A 67 -22.89 2.21 14.49
CA LEU A 67 -22.76 2.92 13.21
C LEU A 67 -23.34 4.33 13.31
N LEU A 68 -23.00 5.20 12.34
CA LEU A 68 -23.51 6.58 12.30
C LEU A 68 -25.04 6.68 12.14
N ASP A 69 -25.68 5.67 11.55
CA ASP A 69 -27.14 5.60 11.43
C ASP A 69 -27.83 5.08 12.70
N GLY A 70 -27.06 4.81 13.77
CA GLY A 70 -27.55 4.29 15.04
C GLY A 70 -27.60 2.76 15.11
N THR A 71 -27.36 2.03 14.00
CA THR A 71 -27.32 0.56 13.99
C THR A 71 -26.26 0.06 14.97
N GLN A 72 -26.60 -0.96 15.76
CA GLN A 72 -25.67 -1.67 16.62
C GLN A 72 -25.30 -3.03 16.02
N ILE A 73 -24.02 -3.37 16.06
CA ILE A 73 -23.49 -4.65 15.60
C ILE A 73 -22.67 -5.26 16.74
N LEU A 74 -22.99 -6.48 17.12
CA LEU A 74 -22.20 -7.28 18.06
C LEU A 74 -21.30 -8.23 17.28
N ALA A 75 -20.01 -8.21 17.58
CA ALA A 75 -19.00 -9.02 16.92
C ALA A 75 -18.18 -9.81 17.94
N LYS A 76 -18.10 -11.12 17.69
CA LYS A 76 -17.17 -12.03 18.40
C LYS A 76 -15.73 -11.80 17.96
N VAL A 77 -15.54 -11.53 16.67
CA VAL A 77 -14.26 -11.16 16.07
C VAL A 77 -14.45 -9.89 15.26
N LEU A 78 -13.63 -8.88 15.52
CA LEU A 78 -13.57 -7.62 14.79
C LEU A 78 -12.21 -7.50 14.10
N ILE A 79 -12.22 -7.41 12.78
CA ILE A 79 -11.02 -7.19 11.98
C ILE A 79 -11.01 -5.73 11.52
N GLY A 80 -10.06 -4.95 12.03
CA GLY A 80 -9.82 -3.58 11.59
C GLY A 80 -9.01 -3.55 10.29
N CYS A 81 -9.71 -3.34 9.17
CA CYS A 81 -9.15 -3.18 7.83
C CYS A 81 -9.48 -1.79 7.22
N ASP A 82 -9.64 -0.79 8.09
CA ASP A 82 -10.19 0.55 7.84
C ASP A 82 -9.11 1.61 7.52
N GLY A 83 -7.94 1.15 7.09
CA GLY A 83 -6.86 1.96 6.54
C GLY A 83 -6.13 2.82 7.56
N ILE A 84 -5.25 3.71 7.08
CA ILE A 84 -4.30 4.41 7.95
C ILE A 84 -4.95 5.30 9.02
N ARG A 85 -6.18 5.79 8.79
CA ARG A 85 -6.96 6.58 9.76
C ARG A 85 -7.96 5.73 10.55
N SER A 86 -7.62 4.47 10.76
CA SER A 86 -8.46 3.46 11.41
C SER A 86 -9.00 3.95 12.78
N PRO A 87 -10.32 4.18 12.93
CA PRO A 87 -10.93 4.35 14.24
C PRO A 87 -10.73 3.15 15.16
N ILE A 88 -10.62 1.93 14.62
CA ILE A 88 -10.38 0.72 15.42
C ILE A 88 -8.98 0.75 16.03
N ALA A 89 -7.97 1.09 15.22
CA ALA A 89 -6.60 1.24 15.72
C ALA A 89 -6.50 2.36 16.77
N LYS A 90 -7.17 3.49 16.53
CA LYS A 90 -7.25 4.57 17.52
C LYS A 90 -7.85 4.09 18.84
N TRP A 91 -8.95 3.35 18.79
CA TRP A 91 -9.59 2.75 19.95
C TRP A 91 -8.66 1.76 20.69
N MET A 92 -7.83 1.02 19.96
CA MET A 92 -6.77 0.16 20.51
C MET A 92 -5.55 0.92 21.06
N GLY A 93 -5.55 2.26 21.01
CA GLY A 93 -4.46 3.08 21.53
C GLY A 93 -3.34 3.40 20.54
N PHE A 94 -3.52 3.11 19.24
CA PHE A 94 -2.58 3.57 18.22
C PHE A 94 -2.66 5.09 18.05
N THR A 95 -1.50 5.70 17.78
CA THR A 95 -1.40 7.15 17.56
C THR A 95 -2.02 7.58 16.23
N GLU A 96 -2.33 8.86 16.10
CA GLU A 96 -2.77 9.42 14.82
C GLU A 96 -1.63 9.41 13.78
N PRO A 97 -1.92 9.15 12.49
CA PRO A 97 -0.92 9.21 11.42
C PRO A 97 -0.31 10.60 11.31
N ARG A 98 1.01 10.65 11.11
CA ARG A 98 1.77 11.88 10.96
C ARG A 98 2.16 12.10 9.51
N TYR A 99 2.13 13.36 9.10
CA TYR A 99 2.63 13.75 7.79
C TYR A 99 4.13 13.49 7.69
N VAL A 100 4.58 12.85 6.61
CA VAL A 100 5.99 12.44 6.46
C VAL A 100 6.86 13.42 5.69
N GLY A 101 6.34 14.61 5.36
CA GLY A 101 7.08 15.63 4.60
C GLY A 101 7.01 15.46 3.08
N HIS A 102 6.11 14.60 2.58
CA HIS A 102 6.01 14.28 1.16
C HIS A 102 4.58 14.32 0.66
N CYS A 103 4.39 14.75 -0.58
CA CYS A 103 3.13 14.62 -1.30
C CYS A 103 3.33 13.77 -2.55
N ALA A 104 2.23 13.22 -3.07
CA ALA A 104 2.27 12.52 -4.34
C ALA A 104 1.08 12.85 -5.24
N PHE A 105 1.37 13.14 -6.50
CA PHE A 105 0.40 13.07 -7.59
C PHE A 105 0.31 11.66 -8.13
N ARG A 106 -0.88 11.26 -8.55
CA ARG A 106 -1.15 9.98 -9.22
C ARG A 106 -2.21 10.19 -10.27
N GLY A 107 -2.13 9.44 -11.36
CA GLY A 107 -3.15 9.43 -12.40
C GLY A 107 -3.06 8.20 -13.27
N LEU A 108 -3.99 8.11 -14.22
CA LEU A 108 -4.12 6.98 -15.13
C LEU A 108 -4.25 7.49 -16.57
N GLY A 109 -3.14 7.50 -17.30
CA GLY A 109 -3.13 7.88 -18.70
C GLY A 109 -3.97 6.90 -19.52
N PHE A 110 -4.82 7.41 -20.40
CA PHE A 110 -5.73 6.62 -21.23
C PHE A 110 -5.34 6.67 -22.70
N TYR A 111 -5.10 5.50 -23.28
CA TYR A 111 -4.68 5.26 -24.65
C TYR A 111 -5.77 4.45 -25.37
N PRO A 112 -6.76 5.10 -26.00
CA PRO A 112 -7.90 4.40 -26.60
C PRO A 112 -7.49 3.42 -27.70
N ASN A 113 -6.38 3.69 -28.40
CA ASN A 113 -5.85 2.86 -29.48
C ASN A 113 -4.73 1.90 -29.03
N GLY A 114 -4.54 1.74 -27.73
CA GLY A 114 -3.47 0.94 -27.15
C GLY A 114 -2.26 1.77 -26.70
N GLN A 115 -1.69 1.37 -25.58
CA GLN A 115 -0.52 2.02 -24.99
C GLN A 115 0.79 1.49 -25.62
N PRO A 116 1.82 2.33 -25.87
CA PRO A 116 3.01 1.94 -26.63
C PRO A 116 4.17 1.39 -25.78
N PHE A 117 3.99 1.21 -24.48
CA PHE A 117 5.05 0.87 -23.53
C PHE A 117 5.14 -0.63 -23.24
N ASP A 118 6.37 -1.09 -23.05
CA ASP A 118 6.65 -2.42 -22.50
C ASP A 118 6.08 -2.58 -21.08
N PRO A 119 5.72 -3.81 -20.65
CA PRO A 119 5.24 -4.10 -19.29
C PRO A 119 6.38 -4.05 -18.26
N LYS A 120 6.93 -2.85 -18.05
CA LYS A 120 8.05 -2.55 -17.15
C LYS A 120 7.65 -1.41 -16.22
N VAL A 121 8.16 -1.46 -14.99
CA VAL A 121 8.13 -0.31 -14.09
C VAL A 121 9.22 0.68 -14.51
N ASN A 122 8.85 1.93 -14.78
CA ASN A 122 9.77 3.00 -15.14
C ASN A 122 9.86 4.00 -13.99
N TYR A 123 11.08 4.30 -13.55
CA TYR A 123 11.39 5.31 -12.54
C TYR A 123 12.23 6.43 -13.16
N ILE A 124 11.95 7.65 -12.73
CA ILE A 124 12.72 8.84 -13.08
C ILE A 124 13.08 9.56 -11.77
N TYR A 125 14.37 9.77 -11.53
CA TYR A 125 14.87 10.39 -10.30
C TYR A 125 15.45 11.79 -10.55
N GLY A 126 14.89 12.76 -9.82
CA GLY A 126 15.39 14.12 -9.71
C GLY A 126 15.92 14.41 -8.30
N LYS A 127 15.88 15.69 -7.93
CA LYS A 127 16.33 16.23 -6.62
C LYS A 127 15.11 16.58 -5.78
N GLY A 128 14.90 15.89 -4.65
CA GLY A 128 13.68 16.03 -3.84
C GLY A 128 12.38 15.63 -4.55
N LEU A 129 12.52 14.97 -5.71
CA LEU A 129 11.44 14.68 -6.65
C LEU A 129 11.74 13.36 -7.34
N ARG A 130 10.74 12.50 -7.44
CA ARG A 130 10.79 11.27 -8.22
C ARG A 130 9.46 11.01 -8.88
N ALA A 131 9.50 10.41 -10.05
CA ALA A 131 8.31 10.03 -10.77
C ALA A 131 8.46 8.63 -11.35
N GLY A 132 7.36 8.08 -11.83
CA GLY A 132 7.39 6.82 -12.53
C GLY A 132 6.08 6.49 -13.18
N TYR A 133 6.12 5.50 -14.06
CA TYR A 133 4.94 4.99 -14.74
C TYR A 133 5.06 3.49 -15.02
N VAL A 134 3.90 2.84 -15.11
CA VAL A 134 3.79 1.40 -15.37
C VAL A 134 2.49 1.12 -16.15
N PRO A 135 2.55 0.37 -17.25
CA PRO A 135 1.34 -0.12 -17.93
C PRO A 135 0.55 -1.06 -17.01
N VAL A 136 -0.76 -0.83 -16.88
CA VAL A 136 -1.66 -1.63 -16.04
C VAL A 136 -2.71 -2.40 -16.84
N SER A 137 -2.92 -2.01 -18.10
CA SER A 137 -3.78 -2.70 -19.06
C SER A 137 -3.37 -2.35 -20.49
N PRO A 138 -3.94 -2.98 -21.54
CA PRO A 138 -3.64 -2.66 -22.93
C PRO A 138 -3.86 -1.19 -23.30
N THR A 139 -4.68 -0.45 -22.55
CA THR A 139 -5.08 0.93 -22.87
C THR A 139 -4.77 1.93 -21.76
N LYS A 140 -4.15 1.51 -20.65
CA LYS A 140 -3.94 2.40 -19.50
C LYS A 140 -2.56 2.28 -18.88
N VAL A 141 -2.04 3.44 -18.46
CA VAL A 141 -0.72 3.58 -17.85
C VAL A 141 -0.86 4.35 -16.54
N TYR A 142 -0.55 3.69 -15.43
CA TYR A 142 -0.50 4.36 -14.13
C TYR A 142 0.77 5.19 -14.03
N TRP A 143 0.67 6.41 -13.52
CA TRP A 143 1.83 7.25 -13.23
C TRP A 143 1.73 7.87 -11.85
N PHE A 144 2.88 8.25 -11.31
CA PHE A 144 2.97 9.00 -10.07
C PHE A 144 4.13 9.99 -10.10
N ILE A 145 4.00 11.05 -9.30
CA ILE A 145 5.07 11.98 -8.95
C ILE A 145 5.07 12.07 -7.43
N CYS A 146 6.21 11.86 -6.78
CA CYS A 146 6.40 11.99 -5.34
C CYS A 146 7.46 13.06 -5.07
N PHE A 147 7.15 14.01 -4.19
CA PHE A 147 7.95 15.21 -4.00
C PHE A 147 7.97 15.66 -2.55
N ASN A 148 9.07 16.30 -2.15
CA ASN A 148 9.21 16.97 -0.86
C ASN A 148 8.23 18.12 -0.76
N SER A 149 7.56 18.21 0.39
CA SER A 149 6.75 19.37 0.73
C SER A 149 6.71 19.54 2.23
N SER A 150 7.16 20.70 2.72
CA SER A 150 7.24 21.01 4.15
C SER A 150 5.88 21.02 4.85
N SER A 151 4.78 21.14 4.10
CA SER A 151 3.41 21.03 4.61
C SER A 151 2.54 20.21 3.66
N PRO A 152 1.43 19.63 4.14
CA PRO A 152 0.43 19.00 3.26
C PRO A 152 -0.12 19.95 2.18
N GLY A 153 -0.02 21.26 2.39
CA GLY A 153 -0.65 22.29 1.58
C GLY A 153 -2.18 22.28 1.70
N GLN A 154 -2.84 23.13 0.93
CA GLN A 154 -4.30 23.13 0.83
C GLN A 154 -4.79 21.92 0.03
N LYS A 155 -6.00 21.45 0.35
CA LYS A 155 -6.66 20.42 -0.43
C LYS A 155 -7.19 21.05 -1.72
N ILE A 156 -6.46 20.84 -2.81
CA ILE A 156 -6.90 21.23 -4.16
C ILE A 156 -7.79 20.09 -4.68
N ILE A 157 -9.00 20.45 -5.10
CA ILE A 157 -10.00 19.51 -5.61
C ILE A 157 -10.17 19.65 -7.13
N ASP A 158 -9.86 20.83 -7.69
CA ASP A 158 -9.94 21.08 -9.13
C ASP A 158 -8.93 20.20 -9.89
N PRO A 159 -9.39 19.23 -10.69
CA PRO A 159 -8.47 18.29 -11.34
C PRO A 159 -7.61 18.95 -12.43
N SER A 160 -8.08 20.03 -13.05
CA SER A 160 -7.29 20.79 -14.05
C SER A 160 -6.11 21.51 -13.39
N VAL A 161 -6.32 22.04 -12.18
CA VAL A 161 -5.24 22.65 -11.39
C VAL A 161 -4.22 21.58 -10.99
N LEU A 162 -4.68 20.41 -10.53
CA LEU A 162 -3.79 19.30 -10.17
C LEU A 162 -2.92 18.84 -11.34
N LYS A 163 -3.51 18.70 -12.53
CA LYS A 163 -2.78 18.35 -13.77
C LYS A 163 -1.71 19.38 -14.09
N ASN A 164 -2.07 20.65 -14.09
CA ASN A 164 -1.16 21.75 -14.37
C ASN A 164 0.00 21.81 -13.36
N GLU A 165 -0.26 21.62 -12.07
CA GLU A 165 0.79 21.55 -11.04
C GLU A 165 1.73 20.37 -11.26
N ALA A 166 1.17 19.18 -11.55
CA ALA A 166 1.96 17.98 -11.84
C ALA A 166 2.89 18.20 -13.04
N GLN A 167 2.39 18.77 -14.15
CA GLN A 167 3.20 19.04 -15.34
C GLN A 167 4.27 20.11 -15.11
N LYS A 168 3.93 21.20 -14.41
CA LYS A 168 4.91 22.25 -14.07
C LYS A 168 6.06 21.68 -13.24
N MET A 169 5.77 20.76 -12.32
CA MET A 169 6.76 20.16 -11.43
C MET A 169 7.83 19.34 -12.16
N ILE A 170 7.46 18.68 -13.26
CA ILE A 170 8.35 17.84 -14.06
C ILE A 170 8.70 18.49 -15.40
N LYS A 171 8.64 19.82 -15.50
CA LYS A 171 8.99 20.53 -16.73
C LYS A 171 10.44 20.19 -17.12
N GLY A 172 10.64 19.76 -18.37
CA GLY A 172 11.95 19.37 -18.89
C GLY A 172 12.36 17.92 -18.58
N TRP A 173 11.52 17.16 -17.88
CA TRP A 173 11.70 15.72 -17.72
C TRP A 173 11.37 14.98 -19.03
N PRO A 174 11.69 13.68 -19.16
CA PRO A 174 11.42 12.91 -20.35
C PRO A 174 9.97 13.06 -20.83
N SER A 175 9.80 13.32 -22.13
CA SER A 175 8.50 13.66 -22.73
C SER A 175 7.48 12.54 -22.60
N GLU A 176 7.92 11.29 -22.44
CA GLU A 176 7.03 10.16 -22.22
C GLU A 176 6.14 10.36 -20.99
N LEU A 177 6.70 10.86 -19.88
CA LEU A 177 5.91 11.09 -18.66
C LEU A 177 4.95 12.28 -18.82
N LEU A 178 5.40 13.36 -19.46
CA LEU A 178 4.55 14.52 -19.75
C LEU A 178 3.36 14.11 -20.63
N ASN A 179 3.61 13.36 -21.69
CA ASN A 179 2.58 12.86 -22.61
C ASN A 179 1.57 11.93 -21.90
N ILE A 180 2.03 11.06 -20.98
CA ILE A 180 1.12 10.23 -20.18
C ILE A 180 0.19 11.11 -19.33
N ILE A 181 0.71 12.19 -18.72
CA ILE A 181 -0.09 13.12 -17.92
C ILE A 181 -1.07 13.88 -18.81
N ASP A 182 -0.66 14.33 -20.00
CA ASP A 182 -1.55 14.98 -20.97
C ASP A 182 -2.75 14.09 -21.36
N LEU A 183 -2.48 12.80 -21.60
CA LEU A 183 -3.48 11.78 -21.93
C LEU A 183 -4.27 11.27 -20.72
N THR A 184 -4.01 11.79 -19.51
CA THR A 184 -4.77 11.42 -18.32
C THR A 184 -6.05 12.26 -18.25
N PRO A 185 -7.24 11.64 -18.14
CA PRO A 185 -8.48 12.35 -17.87
C PRO A 185 -8.36 13.10 -16.54
N ASP A 186 -8.70 14.39 -16.55
CA ASP A 186 -8.39 15.30 -15.45
C ASP A 186 -8.98 14.78 -14.11
N ASP A 187 -10.22 14.29 -14.13
CA ASP A 187 -10.95 13.74 -12.98
C ASP A 187 -10.32 12.49 -12.34
N THR A 188 -9.29 11.91 -12.96
CA THR A 188 -8.54 10.76 -12.41
C THR A 188 -7.25 11.17 -11.70
N ILE A 189 -6.87 12.46 -11.76
CA ILE A 189 -5.65 12.96 -11.12
C ILE A 189 -5.92 13.30 -9.66
N ILE A 190 -5.12 12.72 -8.78
CA ILE A 190 -5.20 12.97 -7.34
C ILE A 190 -3.86 13.45 -6.79
N ARG A 191 -3.91 14.39 -5.84
CA ARG A 191 -2.79 14.77 -4.99
C ARG A 191 -3.06 14.31 -3.57
N THR A 192 -2.13 13.58 -2.97
CA THR A 192 -2.29 13.06 -1.61
C THR A 192 -1.07 13.39 -0.76
N PRO A 193 -1.22 14.04 0.41
CA PRO A 193 -0.15 14.10 1.39
C PRO A 193 0.11 12.69 1.91
N LEU A 194 1.39 12.30 1.95
CA LEU A 194 1.79 11.02 2.48
C LEU A 194 1.82 11.13 4.01
N VAL A 195 1.14 10.19 4.64
CA VAL A 195 1.11 10.04 6.09
C VAL A 195 1.61 8.65 6.43
N ASP A 196 2.19 8.53 7.60
CA ASP A 196 2.65 7.26 8.16
C ASP A 196 2.38 7.27 9.66
N ARG A 197 2.19 6.09 10.23
CA ARG A 197 2.10 5.90 11.67
C ARG A 197 3.29 5.06 12.08
N TRP A 198 4.44 5.73 12.16
CA TRP A 198 5.69 5.08 12.50
C TRP A 198 5.66 4.53 13.93
N LEU A 199 5.73 3.21 14.06
CA LEU A 199 5.60 2.47 15.32
C LEU A 199 6.93 2.28 16.06
N TRP A 200 7.98 3.03 15.71
CA TRP A 200 9.33 2.91 16.28
C TRP A 200 9.86 4.28 16.75
N PRO A 201 10.66 4.37 17.84
CA PRO A 201 11.11 3.31 18.76
C PRO A 201 10.22 3.12 20.00
N VAL A 202 9.06 3.76 20.08
CA VAL A 202 8.21 3.73 21.28
C VAL A 202 7.21 2.59 21.16
N VAL A 203 7.19 1.71 22.17
CA VAL A 203 6.31 0.53 22.35
C VAL A 203 5.04 0.63 21.50
N SER A 204 5.01 -0.10 20.37
CA SER A 204 3.80 -0.21 19.57
C SER A 204 2.72 -0.91 20.39
N PRO A 205 1.46 -0.45 20.38
CA PRO A 205 0.35 -1.24 20.90
C PRO A 205 0.30 -2.60 20.20
N SER A 206 -0.27 -3.59 20.89
CA SER A 206 -0.52 -4.91 20.30
C SER A 206 -1.40 -4.77 19.06
N GLY A 207 -1.09 -5.54 18.01
CA GLY A 207 -1.92 -5.63 16.81
C GLY A 207 -3.26 -6.34 17.03
N SER A 208 -3.43 -6.96 18.20
CA SER A 208 -4.67 -7.61 18.63
C SER A 208 -4.97 -7.38 20.11
N THR A 209 -6.25 -7.42 20.47
CA THR A 209 -6.76 -7.46 21.86
C THR A 209 -8.14 -8.11 21.86
N SER A 210 -8.38 -9.08 22.74
CA SER A 210 -9.69 -9.70 23.04
C SER A 210 -10.72 -9.62 21.90
N GLY A 211 -10.65 -10.53 20.94
CA GLY A 211 -11.54 -10.60 19.79
C GLY A 211 -11.34 -9.52 18.72
N VAL A 212 -10.40 -8.59 18.87
CA VAL A 212 -10.11 -7.52 17.90
C VAL A 212 -8.70 -7.67 17.34
N VAL A 213 -8.54 -7.51 16.03
CA VAL A 213 -7.24 -7.57 15.34
C VAL A 213 -7.16 -6.53 14.22
N LEU A 214 -5.98 -5.99 13.96
CA LEU A 214 -5.74 -5.04 12.86
C LEU A 214 -4.99 -5.71 11.69
N VAL A 215 -5.32 -5.30 10.47
CA VAL A 215 -4.67 -5.75 9.22
C VAL A 215 -4.34 -4.56 8.30
N GLY A 216 -3.37 -4.74 7.41
CA GLY A 216 -3.02 -3.72 6.41
C GLY A 216 -2.64 -2.37 7.03
N ASP A 217 -3.00 -1.29 6.33
CA ASP A 217 -2.70 0.09 6.75
C ASP A 217 -3.33 0.47 8.10
N ALA A 218 -4.36 -0.25 8.56
CA ALA A 218 -4.93 -0.05 9.90
C ALA A 218 -3.97 -0.51 11.01
N TRP A 219 -2.99 -1.37 10.71
CA TRP A 219 -1.97 -1.83 11.64
C TRP A 219 -0.58 -1.30 11.29
N HIS A 220 -0.09 -1.61 10.09
CA HIS A 220 1.29 -1.38 9.64
C HIS A 220 1.33 -0.51 8.37
N PRO A 221 0.81 0.73 8.43
CA PRO A 221 0.93 1.63 7.30
C PRO A 221 2.41 1.82 6.95
N MET A 222 2.67 2.02 5.66
CA MET A 222 4.02 2.28 5.18
C MET A 222 4.02 3.28 4.04
N THR A 223 5.08 4.08 3.99
CA THR A 223 5.34 4.94 2.84
C THR A 223 5.45 4.10 1.55
N PRO A 224 5.01 4.60 0.39
CA PRO A 224 4.88 3.82 -0.85
C PRO A 224 6.22 3.56 -1.55
N ASN A 225 7.34 3.64 -0.82
CA ASN A 225 8.68 3.64 -1.39
C ASN A 225 9.12 2.26 -1.88
N LEU A 226 8.52 1.18 -1.37
CA LEU A 226 8.76 -0.20 -1.80
C LEU A 226 7.61 -0.81 -2.62
N GLY A 227 6.45 -0.13 -2.69
CA GLY A 227 5.28 -0.68 -3.37
C GLY A 227 4.65 -1.90 -2.70
N GLN A 228 4.87 -2.12 -1.39
CA GLN A 228 4.50 -3.36 -0.70
C GLN A 228 3.24 -3.29 0.18
N GLY A 229 2.69 -2.12 0.47
CA GLY A 229 1.59 -1.99 1.45
C GLY A 229 0.38 -2.88 1.12
N ALA A 230 -0.11 -2.82 -0.12
CA ALA A 230 -1.24 -3.65 -0.55
C ALA A 230 -0.89 -5.15 -0.59
N CYS A 231 0.33 -5.52 -1.00
CA CYS A 231 0.79 -6.90 -0.95
C CYS A 231 0.78 -7.42 0.49
N CYS A 232 1.31 -6.65 1.44
CA CYS A 232 1.32 -7.02 2.86
C CYS A 232 -0.09 -7.20 3.43
N ALA A 233 -1.06 -6.37 3.02
CA ALA A 233 -2.45 -6.54 3.43
C ALA A 233 -3.09 -7.83 2.86
N LEU A 234 -2.71 -8.23 1.63
CA LEU A 234 -3.14 -9.51 1.07
C LEU A 234 -2.48 -10.70 1.78
N GLU A 235 -1.19 -10.60 2.10
CA GLU A 235 -0.50 -11.58 2.93
C GLU A 235 -1.18 -11.73 4.31
N ASP A 236 -1.56 -10.61 4.94
CA ASP A 236 -2.29 -10.61 6.21
C ASP A 236 -3.60 -11.38 6.11
N ALA A 237 -4.38 -11.15 5.05
CA ALA A 237 -5.66 -11.81 4.83
C ALA A 237 -5.50 -13.34 4.77
N VAL A 238 -4.46 -13.84 4.08
CA VAL A 238 -4.17 -15.28 4.01
C VAL A 238 -3.75 -15.84 5.36
N VAL A 239 -2.78 -15.21 6.03
CA VAL A 239 -2.26 -15.71 7.31
C VAL A 239 -3.34 -15.67 8.39
N LEU A 240 -4.08 -14.56 8.50
CA LEU A 240 -5.16 -14.43 9.48
C LEU A 240 -6.26 -15.46 9.25
N SER A 241 -6.69 -15.66 7.99
CA SER A 241 -7.72 -16.64 7.67
C SER A 241 -7.32 -18.05 8.09
N ARG A 242 -6.05 -18.44 7.90
CA ARG A 242 -5.54 -19.74 8.36
C ARG A 242 -5.60 -19.89 9.87
N LYS A 243 -5.06 -18.91 10.61
CA LYS A 243 -5.06 -18.95 12.08
C LYS A 243 -6.48 -19.01 12.64
N LEU A 244 -7.41 -18.25 12.06
CA LEU A 244 -8.81 -18.28 12.44
C LEU A 244 -9.48 -19.62 12.10
N ALA A 245 -9.22 -20.20 10.92
CA ALA A 245 -9.76 -21.49 10.54
C ALA A 245 -9.32 -22.60 11.51
N ASP A 246 -8.02 -22.67 11.82
CA ASP A 246 -7.49 -23.65 12.78
C ASP A 246 -8.08 -23.44 14.20
N ALA A 247 -8.26 -22.18 14.63
CA ALA A 247 -8.87 -21.88 15.93
C ALA A 247 -10.36 -22.28 16.01
N LEU A 248 -11.10 -22.12 14.92
CA LEU A 248 -12.52 -22.51 14.85
C LEU A 248 -12.70 -24.04 14.97
N GLU A 249 -11.71 -24.84 14.61
CA GLU A 249 -11.73 -26.30 14.82
C GLU A 249 -11.53 -26.70 16.29
N VAL A 250 -10.75 -25.92 17.04
CA VAL A 250 -10.43 -26.21 18.47
C VAL A 250 -11.50 -25.65 19.41
N GLY A 251 -12.01 -24.45 19.11
CA GLY A 251 -13.10 -23.80 19.85
C GLY A 251 -12.78 -22.37 20.29
N PRO A 252 -13.78 -21.65 20.86
CA PRO A 252 -13.72 -20.20 21.08
C PRO A 252 -12.57 -19.71 21.96
N ALA A 253 -12.12 -20.53 22.92
CA ALA A 253 -11.01 -20.18 23.81
C ALA A 253 -9.68 -19.98 23.07
N SER A 254 -9.54 -20.52 21.85
CA SER A 254 -8.32 -20.42 21.04
C SER A 254 -8.28 -19.19 20.11
N LEU A 255 -9.36 -18.40 20.04
CA LEU A 255 -9.44 -17.27 19.11
C LEU A 255 -8.41 -16.18 19.43
N ASP A 256 -8.28 -15.77 20.70
CA ASP A 256 -7.33 -14.73 21.10
C ASP A 256 -5.87 -15.17 20.89
N ASP A 257 -5.58 -16.46 21.10
CA ASP A 257 -4.28 -17.05 20.83
C ASP A 257 -3.97 -17.03 19.32
N ALA A 258 -4.95 -17.32 18.48
CA ALA A 258 -4.82 -17.27 17.03
C ALA A 258 -4.57 -15.84 16.52
N LEU A 259 -5.30 -14.84 17.04
CA LEU A 259 -5.08 -13.43 16.71
C LEU A 259 -3.69 -12.96 17.14
N SER A 260 -3.26 -13.34 18.34
CA SER A 260 -1.93 -13.00 18.87
C SER A 260 -0.80 -13.68 18.08
N SER A 261 -1.01 -14.94 17.70
CA SER A 261 -0.10 -15.72 16.86
C SER A 261 0.05 -15.10 15.47
N TYR A 262 -1.07 -14.69 14.84
CA TYR A 262 -1.07 -13.90 13.61
C TYR A 262 -0.22 -12.63 13.75
N CYS A 263 -0.45 -11.83 14.81
CA CYS A 263 0.31 -10.60 15.00
C CYS A 263 1.80 -10.85 15.18
N LYS A 264 2.19 -11.88 15.94
CA LYS A 264 3.60 -12.24 16.13
C LYS A 264 4.26 -12.65 14.80
N GLU A 265 3.61 -13.51 14.02
CA GLU A 265 4.11 -13.96 12.73
C GLU A 265 4.28 -12.78 11.77
N ARG A 266 3.22 -11.99 11.60
CA ARG A 266 3.22 -10.85 10.66
C ARG A 266 4.13 -9.71 11.09
N TRP A 267 4.32 -9.47 12.40
CA TRP A 267 5.21 -8.40 12.86
C TRP A 267 6.65 -8.61 12.39
N THR A 268 7.14 -9.85 12.40
CA THR A 268 8.51 -10.16 11.89
C THR A 268 8.66 -9.86 10.40
N ARG A 269 7.56 -9.92 9.65
CA ARG A 269 7.51 -9.62 8.21
C ARG A 269 7.35 -8.13 7.94
N VAL A 270 6.41 -7.45 8.59
CA VAL A 270 6.04 -6.06 8.25
C VAL A 270 6.97 -5.02 8.88
N PHE A 271 7.54 -5.30 10.06
CA PHE A 271 8.39 -4.33 10.76
C PHE A 271 9.69 -4.00 10.00
N PRO A 272 10.46 -4.97 9.47
CA PRO A 272 11.63 -4.65 8.64
C PRO A 272 11.24 -3.92 7.34
N LEU A 273 10.06 -4.23 6.78
CA LEU A 273 9.55 -3.58 5.56
C LEU A 273 9.25 -2.10 5.78
N THR A 274 8.58 -1.75 6.88
CA THR A 274 8.28 -0.35 7.21
C THR A 274 9.58 0.43 7.40
N ILE A 275 10.55 -0.10 8.17
CA ILE A 275 11.94 0.41 8.31
C ILE A 275 12.55 0.71 6.94
N ARG A 276 12.58 -0.30 6.09
CA ARG A 276 13.19 -0.20 4.76
C ARG A 276 12.47 0.82 3.88
N ALA A 277 11.13 0.86 3.90
CA ALA A 277 10.35 1.82 3.14
C ALA A 277 10.66 3.26 3.55
N ASN A 278 10.78 3.52 4.86
CA ASN A 278 11.13 4.84 5.35
C ASN A 278 12.55 5.25 4.93
N LEU A 279 13.54 4.37 5.12
CA LEU A 279 14.94 4.63 4.74
C LEU A 279 15.13 4.87 3.24
N VAL A 280 14.51 4.02 2.40
CA VAL A 280 14.53 4.19 0.94
C VAL A 280 13.85 5.50 0.54
N GLY A 281 12.75 5.87 1.23
CA GLY A 281 12.13 7.17 1.09
C GLY A 281 13.10 8.31 1.33
N ALA A 282 13.69 8.36 2.51
CA ALA A 282 14.63 9.41 2.91
C ALA A 282 15.79 9.57 1.92
N LEU A 283 16.36 8.45 1.44
CA LEU A 283 17.47 8.47 0.48
C LEU A 283 17.04 8.96 -0.91
N LEU A 284 15.86 8.55 -1.39
CA LEU A 284 15.36 8.95 -2.71
C LEU A 284 14.86 10.40 -2.74
N GLN A 285 14.49 10.95 -1.59
CA GLN A 285 13.97 12.31 -1.42
C GLN A 285 15.08 13.36 -1.17
N TRP A 286 16.36 12.98 -1.25
CA TRP A 286 17.44 13.95 -1.08
C TRP A 286 17.43 15.04 -2.16
N GLU A 287 17.70 16.28 -1.72
CA GLU A 287 17.74 17.48 -2.57
C GLU A 287 19.16 17.90 -2.93
N ASN A 288 20.15 17.51 -2.12
CA ASN A 288 21.52 17.95 -2.30
C ASN A 288 22.08 17.48 -3.67
N PRO A 289 22.52 18.40 -4.56
CA PRO A 289 22.95 18.05 -5.91
C PRO A 289 24.16 17.11 -5.97
N VAL A 290 25.09 17.23 -5.02
CA VAL A 290 26.27 16.36 -4.94
C VAL A 290 25.86 14.95 -4.57
N VAL A 291 25.00 14.82 -3.54
CA VAL A 291 24.47 13.52 -3.10
C VAL A 291 23.64 12.88 -4.21
N CYS A 292 22.82 13.65 -4.94
CA CYS A 292 22.06 13.15 -6.08
C CYS A 292 22.97 12.68 -7.22
N THR A 293 24.09 13.36 -7.47
CA THR A 293 25.10 12.94 -8.45
C THR A 293 25.73 11.61 -8.04
N VAL A 294 26.13 11.45 -6.77
CA VAL A 294 26.67 10.19 -6.24
C VAL A 294 25.62 9.07 -6.33
N ARG A 295 24.38 9.36 -5.96
CA ARG A 295 23.25 8.42 -6.08
C ARG A 295 23.10 7.92 -7.53
N ASN A 296 23.05 8.85 -8.47
CA ASN A 296 22.78 8.54 -9.89
C ASN A 296 23.98 7.87 -10.57
N SER A 297 25.21 8.24 -10.23
CA SER A 297 26.41 7.77 -10.94
C SER A 297 27.10 6.57 -10.27
N ILE A 298 26.86 6.34 -8.98
CA ILE A 298 27.54 5.29 -8.20
C ILE A 298 26.53 4.34 -7.56
N ILE A 299 25.59 4.85 -6.75
CA ILE A 299 24.73 3.99 -5.92
C ILE A 299 23.80 3.14 -6.79
N ILE A 300 22.99 3.77 -7.63
CA ILE A 300 21.98 3.08 -8.46
C ILE A 300 22.64 2.10 -9.45
N PRO A 301 23.70 2.49 -10.19
CA PRO A 301 24.28 1.60 -11.19
C PRO A 301 25.15 0.49 -10.58
N LYS A 302 25.85 0.74 -9.46
CA LYS A 302 26.94 -0.13 -8.98
C LYS A 302 26.73 -0.78 -7.61
N LEU A 303 25.91 -0.20 -6.72
CA LEU A 303 25.84 -0.64 -5.31
C LEU A 303 24.51 -1.29 -4.91
N VAL A 304 23.46 -1.15 -5.72
CA VAL A 304 22.19 -1.84 -5.47
C VAL A 304 22.28 -3.28 -5.98
N LYS A 305 22.66 -4.24 -5.12
CA LYS A 305 22.44 -5.66 -5.40
C LYS A 305 20.95 -5.95 -5.25
N LEU A 306 20.28 -6.32 -6.34
CA LEU A 306 18.82 -6.44 -6.36
C LEU A 306 18.30 -7.69 -5.66
N GLY A 307 19.04 -8.81 -5.61
CA GLY A 307 18.63 -9.99 -4.84
C GLY A 307 18.25 -9.66 -3.39
N PRO A 308 19.17 -9.13 -2.56
CA PRO A 308 18.84 -8.66 -1.21
C PRO A 308 17.88 -7.46 -1.17
N LEU A 309 17.82 -6.70 -2.27
CA LEU A 309 16.82 -5.64 -2.41
C LEU A 309 15.40 -6.17 -2.61
N LEU A 310 15.26 -7.34 -3.23
CA LEU A 310 14.03 -7.96 -3.65
C LEU A 310 13.64 -9.15 -2.77
N GLU A 311 14.46 -9.59 -1.82
CA GLU A 311 14.08 -10.58 -0.79
C GLU A 311 12.77 -10.23 -0.09
N HIS A 312 12.45 -8.94 -0.02
CA HIS A 312 11.21 -8.47 0.53
C HIS A 312 9.97 -8.88 -0.26
N THR A 313 10.09 -9.37 -1.48
CA THR A 313 8.98 -9.93 -2.28
C THR A 313 8.87 -11.45 -2.12
N ASN A 314 9.85 -12.10 -1.48
CA ASN A 314 9.81 -13.52 -1.18
C ASN A 314 8.87 -13.75 -0.01
N PHE A 315 7.58 -13.92 -0.32
CA PHE A 315 6.61 -14.42 0.62
C PHE A 315 5.87 -15.58 -0.02
N ASN A 316 6.17 -16.79 0.43
CA ASN A 316 5.42 -17.97 0.02
C ASN A 316 4.24 -18.14 0.96
N CYS A 317 3.05 -17.76 0.49
CA CYS A 317 1.82 -18.23 1.12
C CYS A 317 1.68 -19.71 0.76
N GLU A 318 1.77 -20.63 1.72
CA GLU A 318 1.26 -21.97 1.44
C GLU A 318 -0.22 -21.84 1.02
N PRO A 319 -0.67 -22.60 0.01
CA PRO A 319 -2.04 -22.49 -0.49
C PRO A 319 -3.06 -22.64 0.63
N LEU A 320 -4.16 -21.87 0.54
CA LEU A 320 -5.38 -22.18 1.30
C LEU A 320 -5.97 -23.45 0.69
N GLU A 321 -5.49 -24.62 1.12
CA GLU A 321 -6.11 -25.88 0.74
C GLU A 321 -7.55 -25.87 1.25
N ARG A 322 -8.51 -26.18 0.36
CA ARG A 322 -9.87 -26.51 0.80
C ARG A 322 -9.78 -27.82 1.60
N ARG A 323 -9.55 -27.71 2.91
CA ARG A 323 -9.85 -28.82 3.83
C ARG A 323 -11.35 -29.11 3.63
N GLY A 324 -11.65 -30.30 3.11
CA GLY A 324 -12.91 -30.59 2.41
C GLY A 324 -14.17 -30.20 3.18
N ASN A 325 -15.22 -29.84 2.41
CA ASN A 325 -16.62 -29.61 2.82
C ASN A 325 -16.94 -30.07 4.25
N ARG A 326 -16.90 -29.15 5.22
CA ARG A 326 -17.37 -29.40 6.60
C ARG A 326 -18.24 -28.28 7.17
N PHE A 327 -18.83 -27.45 6.33
CA PHE A 327 -19.94 -26.59 6.73
C PHE A 327 -21.12 -26.85 5.80
N PRO A 328 -22.18 -27.55 6.26
CA PRO A 328 -23.45 -27.47 5.57
C PRO A 328 -23.92 -26.03 5.68
N ILE A 329 -24.09 -25.40 4.51
CA ILE A 329 -24.85 -24.16 4.40
C ILE A 329 -26.31 -24.58 4.65
N ASN A 330 -26.83 -24.29 5.83
CA ASN A 330 -28.27 -24.24 6.09
C ASN A 330 -28.75 -22.82 5.82
#